data_AF-A0A7J6T521-F1
#
_entry.id   AF-A0A7J6T521-F1
#
_cell.length_a   1.000
_cell.length_b   1.000
_cell.length_c   1.000
_cell.angle_alpha   90.00
_cell.angle_beta   90.00
_cell.angle_gamma   90.00
#
_symmetry.space_group_name_H-M   'P 1'
#
loop_
_entity.id
_entity.type
_entity.pdbx_description
1 polymer ?
#
loop_
_entity_poly.entity_id
_entity_poly.type
_entity_poly.pdbx_seq_one_letter_code
_entity_poly.pdbx_strand_id
1 'polypeptide(L)'
;MQALAWPDTGDKSADVEVELVTLPLDPVKGTASVDGLEAVLKKVMSFNRHHHDFAVPVVVLSACSNVTGARLDIPNVSTLVHKYHGIAAWDLAAIAAHNK
;
A
#
# COMPACT_ATOMS: atom_id res chain seq x y z
N MET A 1 18.30 -44.24 27.69
CA MET A 1 17.27 -43.27 27.27
C MET A 1 17.94 -42.32 26.29
N GLN A 2 17.71 -42.48 24.98
CA GLN A 2 18.11 -41.48 23.98
C GLN A 2 16.91 -40.57 23.75
N ALA A 3 17.11 -39.26 23.95
CA ALA A 3 16.15 -38.26 23.55
C ALA A 3 16.14 -38.20 22.02
N LEU A 4 14.99 -38.48 21.40
CA LEU A 4 14.74 -38.19 20.00
C LEU A 4 14.75 -36.67 19.83
N ALA A 5 15.79 -36.15 19.19
CA ALA A 5 15.80 -34.76 18.74
C ALA A 5 14.76 -34.60 17.63
N TRP A 6 13.77 -33.74 17.88
CA TRP A 6 12.83 -33.29 16.85
C TRP A 6 13.64 -32.51 15.79
N PRO A 7 13.44 -32.76 14.48
CA PRO A 7 14.07 -31.91 13.47
C PRO A 7 13.56 -30.48 13.66
N ASP A 8 14.51 -29.59 13.92
CA ASP A 8 14.30 -28.15 13.95
C ASP A 8 13.90 -27.72 12.53
N THR A 9 12.59 -27.72 12.26
CA THR A 9 12.05 -27.07 11.06
C THR A 9 12.18 -25.59 11.32
N GLY A 10 13.40 -25.08 11.15
CA GLY A 10 13.73 -23.67 11.36
C GLY A 10 12.63 -22.83 10.76
N ASP A 11 11.99 -22.05 11.61
CA ASP A 11 10.96 -21.09 11.23
C ASP A 11 11.64 -20.10 10.29
N LYS A 12 11.56 -20.39 8.98
CA LYS A 12 11.99 -19.47 7.94
C LYS A 12 10.88 -18.45 7.78
N SER A 13 10.64 -17.64 8.83
CA SER A 13 9.92 -16.40 8.64
C SER A 13 10.71 -15.63 7.57
N ALA A 14 10.11 -15.37 6.43
CA ALA A 14 10.73 -14.52 5.44
C ALA A 14 10.99 -13.17 6.11
N ASP A 15 12.24 -12.71 6.12
CA ASP A 15 12.57 -11.36 6.56
C ASP A 15 11.88 -10.39 5.59
N VAL A 16 10.87 -9.67 6.09
CA VAL A 16 10.14 -8.65 5.32
C VAL A 16 10.74 -7.29 5.65
N GLU A 17 11.45 -6.71 4.69
CA GLU A 17 11.85 -5.31 4.76
C GLU A 17 10.70 -4.40 4.30
N VAL A 18 10.50 -3.30 5.03
CA VAL A 18 9.43 -2.34 4.74
C VAL A 18 10.05 -0.96 4.51
N GLU A 19 9.82 -0.40 3.32
CA GLU A 19 10.13 0.99 3.01
C GLU A 19 8.84 1.83 3.05
N LEU A 20 8.84 2.89 3.86
CA LEU A 20 7.71 3.81 3.94
C LEU A 20 7.89 4.99 2.98
N VAL A 21 6.90 5.20 2.11
CA VAL A 21 6.89 6.32 1.15
C VAL A 21 5.67 7.20 1.41
N THR A 22 5.90 8.48 1.69
CA THR A 22 4.84 9.47 1.84
C THR A 22 4.41 9.99 0.47
N LEU A 23 3.11 9.93 0.17
CA LEU A 23 2.55 10.50 -1.04
C LEU A 23 2.34 12.01 -0.89
N PRO A 24 2.62 12.81 -1.93
CA PRO A 24 2.30 14.23 -1.92
C PRO A 24 0.77 14.44 -1.96
N LEU A 25 0.33 15.59 -1.45
CA LEU A 25 -1.05 16.05 -1.62
C LEU A 25 -1.23 16.69 -3.00
N ASP A 26 -2.40 16.52 -3.59
CA ASP A 26 -2.87 17.34 -4.70
C ASP A 26 -3.21 18.74 -4.13
N PRO A 27 -2.50 19.80 -4.57
CA PRO A 27 -2.66 21.14 -3.99
C PRO A 27 -4.00 21.79 -4.33
N VAL A 28 -4.73 21.27 -5.32
CA VAL A 28 -6.03 21.79 -5.76
C VAL A 28 -7.15 21.01 -5.10
N LYS A 29 -7.05 19.67 -5.07
CA LYS A 29 -8.11 18.80 -4.56
C LYS A 29 -8.04 18.57 -3.06
N GLY A 30 -6.88 18.75 -2.43
CA GLY A 30 -6.69 18.47 -1.01
C GLY A 30 -6.81 16.98 -0.65
N THR A 31 -6.58 16.09 -1.64
CA THR A 31 -6.47 14.64 -1.48
C THR A 31 -5.02 14.20 -1.66
N ALA A 32 -4.71 12.91 -1.45
CA ALA A 32 -3.45 12.36 -1.97
C ALA A 32 -3.38 12.55 -3.50
N SER A 33 -2.20 12.84 -4.02
CA SER A 33 -1.95 12.99 -5.45
C SER A 33 -1.97 11.63 -6.15
N VAL A 34 -2.90 11.46 -7.09
CA VAL A 34 -2.99 10.24 -7.92
C VAL A 34 -1.78 10.12 -8.85
N ASP A 35 -1.29 11.24 -9.38
CA ASP A 35 -0.08 11.27 -10.22
C ASP A 35 1.16 10.90 -9.40
N GLY A 36 1.26 11.41 -8.16
CA GLY A 36 2.31 11.05 -7.22
C GLY A 36 2.27 9.57 -6.87
N LEU A 37 1.08 9.01 -6.63
CA LEU A 37 0.90 7.57 -6.43
C LEU A 37 1.36 6.76 -7.64
N GLU A 38 0.93 7.11 -8.85
CA GLU A 38 1.34 6.38 -10.05
C GLU A 38 2.86 6.45 -10.25
N ALA A 39 3.49 7.59 -9.98
CA ALA A 39 4.95 7.72 -10.07
C ALA A 39 5.68 6.77 -9.10
N VAL A 40 5.19 6.61 -7.87
CA VAL A 40 5.74 5.65 -6.90
C VAL A 40 5.52 4.21 -7.36
N LEU A 41 4.32 3.86 -7.82
CA LEU A 41 4.02 2.51 -8.34
C LEU A 41 4.90 2.14 -9.54
N LYS A 42 5.15 3.09 -10.45
CA LYS A 42 6.09 2.92 -11.57
C LYS A 42 7.52 2.67 -11.10
N LYS A 43 7.97 3.33 -10.02
CA LYS A 43 9.29 3.08 -9.41
C LYS A 43 9.39 1.65 -8.86
N VAL A 44 8.38 1.18 -8.13
CA VAL A 44 8.34 -0.20 -7.61
C VAL A 44 8.34 -1.22 -8.75
N MET A 45 7.52 -1.00 -9.78
CA MET A 45 7.53 -1.86 -10.96
C MET A 45 8.86 -1.81 -11.72
N SER A 46 9.56 -0.68 -11.72
CA SER A 46 10.92 -0.57 -12.27
C SER A 46 11.91 -1.36 -11.41
N PHE A 47 11.86 -1.24 -10.09
CA PHE A 47 12.68 -2.01 -9.16
C PHE A 47 12.51 -3.51 -9.39
N ASN A 48 11.27 -4.01 -9.38
CA ASN A 48 10.95 -5.43 -9.58
C ASN A 48 11.39 -5.99 -10.95
N ARG A 49 11.64 -5.13 -11.95
CA ARG A 49 12.15 -5.56 -13.27
C ARG A 49 13.67 -5.69 -13.34
N HIS A 50 14.40 -4.99 -12.47
CA HIS A 50 15.86 -4.90 -12.54
C HIS A 50 16.57 -5.58 -11.38
N HIS A 51 15.84 -5.99 -10.33
CA HIS A 51 16.38 -6.64 -9.15
C HIS A 51 15.94 -8.11 -9.08
N HIS A 52 16.75 -8.94 -8.41
CA HIS A 52 16.39 -10.32 -8.08
C HIS A 52 15.37 -10.41 -6.95
N ASP A 53 15.24 -9.34 -6.17
CA ASP A 53 14.26 -9.18 -5.11
C ASP A 53 12.93 -8.63 -5.64
N PHE A 54 11.87 -8.81 -4.87
CA PHE A 54 10.52 -8.37 -5.23
C PHE A 54 9.90 -7.57 -4.11
N ALA A 55 9.32 -6.41 -4.46
CA ALA A 55 8.57 -5.55 -3.57
C ALA A 55 7.09 -5.54 -3.96
N VAL A 56 6.20 -5.71 -2.97
CA VAL A 56 4.76 -5.53 -3.14
C VAL A 56 4.37 -4.13 -2.65
N PRO A 57 3.80 -3.26 -3.49
CA PRO A 57 3.31 -1.98 -3.03
C PRO A 57 2.04 -2.17 -2.18
N VAL A 58 2.11 -1.78 -0.91
CA VAL A 58 0.94 -1.67 -0.02
C VAL A 58 0.57 -0.20 0.10
N VAL A 59 -0.59 0.17 -0.40
CA VAL A 59 -1.03 1.56 -0.52
C VAL A 59 -2.14 1.81 0.50
N VAL A 60 -1.85 2.67 1.48
CA VAL A 60 -2.82 3.09 2.51
C VAL A 60 -3.28 4.51 2.22
N LEU A 61 -4.58 4.70 2.00
CA LEU A 61 -5.17 6.00 1.66
C LEU A 61 -6.44 6.27 2.47
N SER A 62 -6.61 7.51 2.93
CA SER A 62 -7.91 7.97 3.41
C SER A 62 -8.85 8.18 2.23
N ALA A 63 -10.01 7.53 2.26
CA ALA A 63 -11.03 7.70 1.24
C ALA A 63 -11.64 9.10 1.24
N CYS A 64 -11.66 9.74 2.41
CA CYS A 64 -12.04 11.12 2.61
C CYS A 64 -11.05 11.77 3.59
N SER A 65 -10.55 12.95 3.25
CA SER A 65 -9.72 13.74 4.15
C SER A 65 -10.56 14.25 5.30
N ASN A 66 -10.10 14.02 6.53
CA ASN A 66 -10.72 14.56 7.74
C ASN A 66 -10.50 16.07 7.93
N VAL A 67 -9.55 16.67 7.18
CA VAL A 67 -9.26 18.11 7.24
C VAL A 67 -10.06 18.88 6.19
N THR A 68 -10.09 18.38 4.95
CA THR A 68 -10.66 19.10 3.79
C THR A 68 -12.04 18.58 3.38
N GLY A 69 -12.44 17.39 3.85
CA GLY A 69 -13.63 16.69 3.36
C GLY A 69 -13.52 16.17 1.93
N ALA A 70 -12.36 16.35 1.30
CA ALA A 70 -12.13 15.94 -0.08
C ALA A 70 -12.08 14.41 -0.19
N ARG A 71 -12.74 13.88 -1.21
CA ARG A 71 -12.91 12.43 -1.42
C ARG A 71 -12.07 11.95 -2.59
N LEU A 72 -11.43 10.81 -2.41
CA LEU A 72 -10.80 10.07 -3.50
C LEU A 72 -11.82 9.17 -4.19
N ASP A 73 -11.62 8.97 -5.49
CA ASP A 73 -12.35 7.99 -6.28
C ASP A 73 -11.81 6.59 -5.96
N ILE A 74 -12.42 5.93 -4.98
CA ILE A 74 -11.97 4.62 -4.48
C ILE A 74 -11.87 3.60 -5.63
N PRO A 75 -12.89 3.38 -6.48
CA PRO A 75 -12.80 2.39 -7.56
C PRO A 75 -11.64 2.65 -8.53
N ASN A 76 -11.47 3.90 -9.00
CA ASN A 76 -10.45 4.21 -9.99
C ASN A 76 -9.05 4.17 -9.40
N VAL A 77 -8.85 4.68 -8.18
CA VAL A 77 -7.56 4.63 -7.50
C VAL A 77 -7.18 3.19 -7.12
N SER A 78 -8.14 2.38 -6.69
CA SER A 78 -7.88 0.95 -6.42
C SER A 78 -7.51 0.19 -7.69
N THR A 79 -8.19 0.47 -8.80
CA THR A 79 -7.86 -0.10 -10.12
C THR A 79 -6.45 0.27 -10.54
N LEU A 80 -6.03 1.52 -10.30
CA LEU A 80 -4.66 1.96 -10.55
C LEU A 80 -3.66 1.14 -9.73
N VAL A 81 -3.87 0.98 -8.42
CA VAL A 81 -2.98 0.19 -7.55
C VAL A 81 -2.88 -1.27 -8.02
N HIS A 82 -4.02 -1.89 -8.34
CA HIS A 82 -4.05 -3.28 -8.80
C HIS A 82 -3.39 -3.49 -10.17
N LYS A 83 -3.42 -2.48 -11.06
CA LYS A 83 -2.68 -2.50 -12.34
C LYS A 83 -1.17 -2.67 -12.14
N TYR A 84 -0.64 -2.25 -10.99
CA TYR A 84 0.76 -2.42 -10.60
C TYR A 84 0.97 -3.55 -9.59
N HIS A 85 0.01 -4.49 -9.49
CA HIS A 85 0.05 -5.64 -8.57
C HIS A 85 0.16 -5.25 -7.08
N GLY A 86 -0.28 -4.05 -6.72
CA GLY A 86 -0.31 -3.58 -5.34
C GLY A 86 -1.56 -4.00 -4.57
N ILE A 87 -1.53 -3.76 -3.27
CA ILE A 87 -2.65 -3.94 -2.34
C ILE A 87 -3.16 -2.56 -1.95
N ALA A 88 -4.46 -2.30 -2.12
CA ALA A 88 -5.08 -1.07 -1.68
C ALA A 88 -5.79 -1.26 -0.33
N ALA A 89 -5.44 -0.44 0.66
CA ALA A 89 -6.09 -0.34 1.96
C ALA A 89 -6.68 1.05 2.15
N TRP A 90 -7.99 1.11 2.42
CA TRP A 90 -8.74 2.35 2.53
C TRP A 90 -9.15 2.64 3.96
N ASP A 91 -8.78 3.82 4.45
CA ASP A 91 -9.35 4.39 5.67
C ASP A 91 -10.68 5.09 5.33
N LEU A 92 -11.77 4.51 5.83
CA LEU A 92 -13.15 4.96 5.62
C LEU A 92 -13.72 5.73 6.82
N ALA A 93 -12.93 6.04 7.85
CA ALA A 93 -13.42 6.62 9.10
C ALA A 93 -14.20 7.93 8.88
N ALA A 94 -13.69 8.80 8.01
CA ALA A 94 -14.34 10.08 7.68
C ALA A 94 -15.59 9.93 6.79
N ILE A 95 -15.81 8.80 6.12
CA ILE A 95 -17.02 8.55 5.32
C ILE A 95 -18.09 7.85 6.16
N ALA A 96 -17.69 6.92 7.01
CA ALA A 96 -18.58 6.10 7.84
C ALA A 96 -19.51 6.94 8.73
N ALA A 97 -19.07 8.15 9.13
CA ALA A 97 -19.86 9.08 9.94
C ALA A 97 -20.99 9.80 9.19
N HIS A 98 -21.06 9.72 7.85
CA HIS A 98 -22.00 10.48 7.02
C HIS A 98 -23.15 9.68 6.42
N ASN A 99 -23.30 8.40 6.74
CA ASN A 99 -24.54 7.65 6.49
C ASN A 99 -25.52 7.91 7.63
N LYS A 100 -26.28 9.00 7.54
CA LYS A 100 -27.50 9.24 8.31
C LYS A 100 -28.67 9.47 7.35
#